data_AF-G4SVB2-F1
#
_entry.id   AF-G4SVB2-F1
#
_cell.length_a   1.000
_cell.length_b   1.000
_cell.length_c   1.000
_cell.angle_alpha   90.00
_cell.angle_beta   90.00
_cell.angle_gamma   90.00
#
_symmetry.space_group_name_H-M   'P 1'
#
loop_
_entity.id
_entity.type
_entity.pdbx_description
1 polymer ?
#
loop_
_entity_poly.entity_id
_entity_poly.type
_entity_poly.pdbx_seq_one_letter_code
_entity_poly.pdbx_strand_id
1 'polypeptide(L)'
;MVQRNEYNAIIQHGTMTMIRKSALLEVGRWGEWCICEDSELGLRLYEAGYDSVYCKDSFGQGLMPDTFSGYMTQRFRWVYGVMQIIKHHWRQFLPGKQSTLTTAQRYYFIAGWLPWFSDALALLLTVASLIMTTLLVADPLRSELPVNALLLPTIGLFCFKIFRTLWLYKARVNCSTLQSLGAALSGLSLTHTVAKGTLQGLFTSGKPFMRTPKLEKQGPFIAGLATIWQELC
;
A
#
# COMPACT_ATOMS: atom_id res chain seq x y z
N MET A 1 0.10 -5.90 -12.33
CA MET A 1 0.32 -4.81 -13.29
C MET A 1 -0.19 -5.10 -14.68
N VAL A 2 0.01 -6.30 -15.23
CA VAL A 2 -0.53 -6.69 -16.55
C VAL A 2 -2.01 -6.33 -16.74
N GLN A 3 -2.90 -6.72 -15.85
CA GLN A 3 -4.33 -6.36 -15.97
C GLN A 3 -4.57 -4.84 -15.95
N ARG A 4 -3.80 -4.08 -15.16
CA ARG A 4 -3.96 -2.61 -15.05
C ARG A 4 -3.47 -1.90 -16.31
N ASN A 5 -2.52 -2.49 -17.04
CA ASN A 5 -2.02 -2.00 -18.31
C ASN A 5 -3.14 -1.91 -19.36
N GLU A 6 -3.98 -2.94 -19.45
CA GLU A 6 -5.11 -3.00 -20.40
C GLU A 6 -6.15 -1.88 -20.22
N TYR A 7 -6.14 -1.24 -19.04
CA TYR A 7 -7.06 -0.16 -18.69
C TYR A 7 -6.35 1.15 -18.39
N ASN A 8 -5.06 1.26 -18.78
CA ASN A 8 -4.25 2.45 -18.58
C ASN A 8 -4.27 2.97 -17.13
N ALA A 9 -4.11 2.05 -16.17
CA ALA A 9 -4.29 2.32 -14.73
C ALA A 9 -3.15 1.77 -13.87
N ILE A 10 -1.94 1.73 -14.43
CA ILE A 10 -0.71 1.29 -13.76
C ILE A 10 -0.36 2.26 -12.64
N ILE A 11 0.10 1.73 -11.50
CA ILE A 11 0.64 2.58 -10.43
C ILE A 11 2.14 2.67 -10.66
N GLN A 12 2.65 3.90 -10.78
CA GLN A 12 4.09 4.14 -10.88
C GLN A 12 4.77 3.85 -9.53
N HIS A 13 5.85 3.06 -9.56
CA HIS A 13 6.53 2.52 -8.37
C HIS A 13 7.92 3.11 -8.12
N GLY A 14 8.24 4.22 -8.77
CA GLY A 14 9.43 5.05 -8.54
C GLY A 14 10.73 4.49 -9.12
N THR A 15 10.91 3.17 -9.10
CA THR A 15 12.07 2.48 -9.67
C THR A 15 11.76 1.92 -11.06
N MET A 16 12.79 1.78 -11.91
CA MET A 16 12.69 1.21 -13.27
C MET A 16 11.58 1.85 -14.13
N THR A 17 11.36 3.15 -13.97
CA THR A 17 10.34 3.90 -14.69
C THR A 17 11.01 4.92 -15.62
N MET A 18 10.54 5.00 -16.86
CA MET A 18 10.91 6.05 -17.80
C MET A 18 9.74 7.00 -17.99
N ILE A 19 10.01 8.31 -17.94
CA ILE A 19 9.00 9.35 -18.06
C ILE A 19 9.44 10.32 -19.15
N ARG A 20 8.50 10.67 -20.04
CA ARG A 20 8.77 11.68 -21.06
C ARG A 20 9.05 13.02 -20.36
N LYS A 21 10.22 13.61 -20.64
CA LYS A 21 10.64 14.89 -20.03
C LYS A 21 9.60 16.01 -20.21
N SER A 22 9.00 16.13 -21.40
CA SER A 22 7.97 17.15 -21.66
C SER A 22 6.73 16.95 -20.78
N ALA A 23 6.26 15.71 -20.63
CA ALA A 23 5.12 15.38 -19.77
C ALA A 23 5.42 15.68 -18.30
N LEU A 24 6.62 15.32 -17.82
CA LEU A 24 7.06 15.64 -16.45
C LEU A 24 7.06 17.15 -16.19
N LEU A 25 7.51 17.95 -17.15
CA LEU A 25 7.53 19.41 -17.03
C LEU A 25 6.11 19.99 -17.06
N GLU A 26 5.25 19.48 -17.94
CA GLU A 26 3.87 19.92 -18.09
C GLU A 26 3.04 19.73 -16.82
N VAL A 27 3.15 18.56 -16.18
CA VAL A 27 2.37 18.27 -14.96
C VAL A 27 2.93 18.95 -13.71
N GLY A 28 4.04 19.69 -13.81
CA GLY A 28 4.62 20.44 -12.68
C GLY A 28 5.70 19.69 -11.89
N ARG A 29 6.41 18.74 -12.52
CA ARG A 29 7.53 17.97 -11.94
C ARG A 29 7.09 17.07 -10.77
N TRP A 30 8.03 16.67 -9.91
CA TRP A 30 7.77 15.81 -8.73
C TRP A 30 7.00 16.56 -7.65
N GLY A 31 6.04 15.90 -7.00
CA GLY A 31 5.29 16.47 -5.90
C GLY A 31 6.09 16.43 -4.60
N GLU A 32 6.55 17.59 -4.10
CA GLU A 32 7.37 17.68 -2.87
C GLU A 32 6.57 17.45 -1.58
N TRP A 33 5.23 17.47 -1.66
CA TRP A 33 4.33 17.32 -0.52
C TRP A 33 4.00 15.86 -0.17
N CYS A 34 4.28 14.91 -1.06
CA CYS A 34 3.86 13.51 -0.93
C CYS A 34 5.08 12.59 -0.74
N ILE A 35 4.97 11.64 0.19
CA ILE A 35 5.99 10.60 0.43
C ILE A 35 6.02 9.54 -0.70
N CYS A 36 4.91 9.41 -1.42
CA CYS A 36 4.78 8.54 -2.60
C CYS A 36 4.68 9.42 -3.85
N GLU A 37 5.68 10.28 -4.04
CA GLU A 37 5.76 11.24 -5.16
C GLU A 37 5.69 10.55 -6.53
N ASP A 38 6.12 9.30 -6.59
CA ASP A 38 6.08 8.43 -7.76
C ASP A 38 4.65 8.05 -8.18
N SER A 39 3.89 7.49 -7.25
CA SER A 39 2.49 7.10 -7.46
C SER A 39 1.62 8.34 -7.70
N GLU A 40 1.94 9.44 -7.03
CA GLU A 40 1.27 10.73 -7.20
C GLU A 40 1.52 11.32 -8.59
N LEU A 41 2.77 11.31 -9.07
CA LEU A 41 3.11 11.74 -10.43
C LEU A 41 2.40 10.88 -11.48
N GLY A 42 2.38 9.57 -11.29
CA GLY A 42 1.66 8.66 -12.18
C GLY A 42 0.17 9.00 -12.29
N LEU A 43 -0.48 9.37 -11.18
CA LEU A 43 -1.87 9.83 -11.18
C LEU A 43 -2.05 11.14 -11.96
N ARG A 44 -1.21 12.15 -11.70
CA ARG A 44 -1.26 13.43 -12.42
C ARG A 44 -1.04 13.29 -13.93
N LEU A 45 -0.19 12.35 -14.35
CA LEU A 45 -0.01 12.06 -15.77
C LEU A 45 -1.32 11.55 -16.41
N TYR A 46 -2.05 10.65 -15.73
CA TYR A 46 -3.38 10.23 -16.21
C TYR A 46 -4.39 11.37 -16.20
N GLU A 47 -4.35 12.24 -15.18
CA GLU A 47 -5.24 13.40 -15.12
C GLU A 47 -5.00 14.39 -16.27
N ALA A 48 -3.77 14.47 -16.77
CA ALA A 48 -3.37 15.24 -17.94
C ALA A 48 -3.61 14.49 -19.28
N GLY A 49 -4.18 13.28 -19.25
CA GLY A 49 -4.52 12.51 -20.44
C GLY A 49 -3.35 11.72 -21.05
N TYR A 50 -2.24 11.56 -20.32
CA TYR A 50 -1.15 10.71 -20.76
C TYR A 50 -1.46 9.24 -20.51
N ASP A 51 -0.90 8.39 -21.38
CA ASP A 51 -0.95 6.94 -21.24
C ASP A 51 0.33 6.38 -20.62
N SER A 52 0.23 5.14 -20.16
CA SER A 52 1.30 4.39 -19.53
C SER A 52 1.42 2.99 -20.15
N VAL A 53 2.63 2.45 -20.16
CA VAL A 53 2.91 1.11 -20.67
C VAL A 53 3.70 0.34 -19.62
N TYR A 54 3.25 -0.87 -19.31
CA TYR A 54 3.96 -1.80 -18.43
C TYR A 54 4.74 -2.82 -19.26
N CYS A 55 6.06 -2.83 -19.11
CA CYS A 55 6.89 -3.91 -19.59
C CYS A 55 6.93 -5.02 -18.54
N LYS A 56 6.68 -6.28 -18.96
CA LYS A 56 6.71 -7.44 -18.07
C LYS A 56 8.12 -7.92 -17.74
N ASP A 57 9.10 -7.54 -18.55
CA ASP A 57 10.48 -7.98 -18.42
C ASP A 57 11.16 -7.22 -17.29
N SER A 58 11.95 -7.95 -16.49
CA SER A 58 12.69 -7.36 -15.37
C SER A 58 14.03 -6.82 -15.87
N PHE A 59 14.29 -5.53 -15.63
CA PHE A 59 15.53 -4.86 -16.04
C PHE A 59 16.48 -4.56 -14.87
N GLY A 60 16.22 -5.14 -13.70
CA GLY A 60 17.15 -5.10 -12.57
C GLY A 60 16.59 -5.80 -11.33
N GLN A 61 17.32 -5.70 -10.22
CA GLN A 61 16.98 -6.38 -8.97
C GLN A 61 16.93 -5.38 -7.80
N GLY A 62 15.85 -5.45 -7.01
CA GLY A 62 15.64 -4.56 -5.87
C GLY A 62 16.02 -5.22 -4.54
N LEU A 63 16.70 -4.47 -3.68
CA LEU A 63 16.91 -4.88 -2.29
C LEU A 63 15.66 -4.76 -1.42
N MET A 64 15.36 -5.83 -0.69
CA MET A 64 14.39 -5.82 0.41
C MET A 64 15.04 -5.33 1.71
N PRO A 65 14.25 -4.77 2.65
CA PRO A 65 14.76 -4.41 3.97
C PRO A 65 15.26 -5.65 4.72
N ASP A 66 16.42 -5.56 5.38
CA ASP A 66 17.01 -6.71 6.11
C ASP A 66 16.34 -6.95 7.47
N THR A 67 15.64 -5.94 7.98
CA THR A 67 15.00 -5.96 9.29
C THR A 67 13.48 -5.85 9.16
N PHE A 68 12.78 -6.53 10.07
CA PHE A 68 11.32 -6.43 10.14
C PHE A 68 10.85 -5.00 10.43
N SER A 69 11.59 -4.24 11.24
CA SER A 69 11.35 -2.82 11.47
C SER A 69 11.49 -2.00 10.19
N GLY A 70 12.52 -2.25 9.37
CA GLY A 70 12.68 -1.64 8.05
C GLY A 70 11.51 -1.96 7.12
N TYR A 71 11.04 -3.21 7.13
CA TYR A 71 9.87 -3.64 6.36
C TYR A 71 8.58 -2.93 6.81
N MET A 72 8.35 -2.83 8.12
CA MET A 72 7.23 -2.07 8.69
C MET A 72 7.29 -0.60 8.28
N THR A 73 8.45 0.05 8.39
CA THR A 73 8.64 1.46 8.03
C THR A 73 8.36 1.72 6.56
N GLN A 74 8.86 0.85 5.66
CA GLN A 74 8.59 0.96 4.22
C GLN A 74 7.10 0.85 3.92
N ARG A 75 6.44 -0.16 4.49
CA ARG A 75 5.01 -0.40 4.27
C ARG A 75 4.14 0.70 4.85
N PHE A 76 4.49 1.21 6.02
CA PHE A 76 3.83 2.38 6.61
C PHE A 76 3.89 3.58 5.67
N ARG A 77 5.08 3.90 5.11
CA ARG A 77 5.24 5.03 4.17
C ARG A 77 4.36 4.90 2.94
N TRP A 78 4.32 3.71 2.33
CA TRP A 78 3.48 3.48 1.14
C TRP A 78 2.00 3.73 1.41
N VAL A 79 1.49 3.16 2.51
CA VAL A 79 0.08 3.32 2.89
C VAL A 79 -0.21 4.77 3.24
N TYR A 80 0.63 5.39 4.05
CA TYR A 80 0.50 6.79 4.45
C TYR A 80 0.45 7.72 3.24
N GLY A 81 1.43 7.60 2.32
CA GLY A 81 1.54 8.47 1.15
C GLY A 81 0.34 8.33 0.21
N VAL A 82 -0.17 7.13 0.00
CA VAL A 82 -1.40 6.94 -0.78
C VAL A 82 -2.63 7.55 -0.13
N MET A 83 -2.77 7.52 1.20
CA MET A 83 -3.88 8.24 1.84
C MET A 83 -3.77 9.75 1.61
N GLN A 84 -2.55 10.30 1.57
CA GLN A 84 -2.33 11.70 1.19
C GLN A 84 -2.72 11.96 -0.27
N ILE A 85 -2.38 11.04 -1.19
CA ILE A 85 -2.81 11.10 -2.60
C ILE A 85 -4.34 11.11 -2.71
N ILE A 86 -5.02 10.16 -2.04
CA ILE A 86 -6.48 10.08 -2.04
C ILE A 86 -7.10 11.37 -1.51
N LYS A 87 -6.57 11.93 -0.42
CA LYS A 87 -7.06 13.20 0.15
C LYS A 87 -6.90 14.37 -0.80
N HIS A 88 -5.73 14.48 -1.43
CA HIS A 88 -5.42 15.60 -2.32
C HIS A 88 -6.26 15.52 -3.60
N HIS A 89 -6.38 14.32 -4.17
CA HIS A 89 -7.02 14.05 -5.46
C HIS A 89 -8.44 13.48 -5.31
N TRP A 90 -9.10 13.66 -4.15
CA TRP A 90 -10.36 12.97 -3.83
C TRP A 90 -11.48 13.20 -4.86
N ARG A 91 -11.52 14.39 -5.47
CA ARG A 91 -12.49 14.77 -6.50
C ARG A 91 -12.35 13.94 -7.77
N GLN A 92 -11.15 13.51 -8.11
CA GLN A 92 -10.86 12.69 -9.28
C GLN A 92 -11.38 11.25 -9.12
N PHE A 93 -11.58 10.81 -7.88
CA PHE A 93 -12.16 9.50 -7.57
C PHE A 93 -13.69 9.51 -7.53
N LEU A 94 -14.34 10.67 -7.57
CA LEU A 94 -15.80 10.77 -7.61
C LEU A 94 -16.33 10.54 -9.04
N PRO A 95 -17.51 9.93 -9.18
CA PRO A 95 -18.21 9.88 -10.45
C PRO A 95 -18.70 11.27 -10.84
N GLY A 96 -18.53 11.65 -12.12
CA GLY A 96 -19.06 12.90 -12.66
C GLY A 96 -18.09 13.66 -13.58
N LYS A 97 -18.54 14.81 -14.07
CA LYS A 97 -17.81 15.67 -15.04
C LYS A 97 -16.56 16.35 -14.46
N GLN A 98 -16.33 16.24 -13.15
CA GLN A 98 -15.18 16.85 -12.47
C GLN A 98 -13.94 15.95 -12.49
N SER A 99 -14.09 14.68 -12.86
CA SER A 99 -13.00 13.71 -12.95
C SER A 99 -12.46 13.66 -14.36
N THR A 100 -11.15 13.84 -14.53
CA THR A 100 -10.44 13.62 -15.80
C THR A 100 -10.10 12.14 -16.00
N LEU A 101 -10.10 11.35 -14.92
CA LEU A 101 -9.87 9.91 -14.97
C LEU A 101 -11.05 9.14 -15.57
N THR A 102 -10.73 8.09 -16.33
CA THR A 102 -11.71 7.12 -16.83
C THR A 102 -12.31 6.30 -15.69
N THR A 103 -13.50 5.73 -15.91
CA THR A 103 -14.13 4.83 -14.93
C THR A 103 -13.26 3.63 -14.59
N ALA A 104 -12.56 3.07 -15.58
CA ALA A 104 -11.65 1.95 -15.36
C ALA A 104 -10.45 2.35 -14.49
N GLN A 105 -9.81 3.50 -14.78
CA GLN A 105 -8.72 4.04 -13.95
C GLN A 105 -9.16 4.21 -12.50
N ARG A 106 -10.28 4.91 -12.26
CA ARG A 106 -10.82 5.10 -10.91
C ARG A 106 -11.03 3.77 -10.20
N TYR A 107 -11.66 2.81 -10.85
CA TYR A 107 -11.88 1.47 -10.29
C TYR A 107 -10.57 0.81 -9.88
N TYR A 108 -9.57 0.75 -10.76
CA TYR A 108 -8.32 0.05 -10.44
C TYR A 108 -7.51 0.74 -9.36
N PHE A 109 -7.47 2.08 -9.31
CA PHE A 109 -6.84 2.81 -8.21
C PHE A 109 -7.53 2.52 -6.87
N ILE A 110 -8.86 2.70 -6.80
CA ILE A 110 -9.64 2.45 -5.58
C ILE A 110 -9.54 0.98 -5.15
N ALA A 111 -9.73 0.03 -6.06
CA ALA A 111 -9.66 -1.40 -5.77
C ALA A 111 -8.26 -1.85 -5.32
N GLY A 112 -7.21 -1.17 -5.80
CA GLY A 112 -5.83 -1.40 -5.38
C GLY A 112 -5.56 -1.00 -3.93
N TRP A 113 -6.22 0.07 -3.47
CA TRP A 113 -6.01 0.64 -2.12
C TRP A 113 -7.04 0.18 -1.09
N LEU A 114 -8.19 -0.35 -1.54
CA LEU A 114 -9.26 -0.86 -0.68
C LEU A 114 -8.80 -1.87 0.40
N PRO A 115 -7.85 -2.79 0.15
CA PRO A 115 -7.35 -3.68 1.19
C PRO A 115 -6.76 -2.96 2.41
N TRP A 116 -6.21 -1.75 2.25
CA TRP A 116 -5.64 -0.98 3.36
C TRP A 116 -6.71 -0.33 4.24
N PHE A 117 -7.86 0.01 3.65
CA PHE A 117 -9.06 0.40 4.41
C PHE A 117 -9.65 -0.77 5.18
N SER A 118 -9.65 -1.97 4.60
CA SER A 118 -10.06 -3.19 5.31
C SER A 118 -9.20 -3.44 6.54
N ASP A 119 -7.88 -3.26 6.46
CA ASP A 119 -6.99 -3.42 7.62
C ASP A 119 -7.28 -2.36 8.70
N ALA A 120 -7.56 -1.12 8.30
CA ALA A 120 -7.94 -0.04 9.22
C ALA A 120 -9.27 -0.32 9.93
N LEU A 121 -10.28 -0.79 9.19
CA LEU A 121 -11.58 -1.18 9.74
C LEU A 121 -11.44 -2.35 10.72
N ALA A 122 -10.66 -3.38 10.37
CA ALA A 122 -10.39 -4.52 11.25
C ALA A 122 -9.72 -4.08 12.56
N LEU A 123 -8.78 -3.11 12.50
CA LEU A 123 -8.16 -2.54 13.70
C LEU A 123 -9.19 -1.80 14.57
N LEU A 124 -10.05 -0.96 13.98
CA LEU A 124 -11.09 -0.24 14.71
C LEU A 124 -12.07 -1.21 15.40
N LEU A 125 -12.52 -2.25 14.69
CA LEU A 125 -13.41 -3.28 15.25
C LEU A 125 -12.72 -4.07 16.37
N THR A 126 -11.43 -4.36 16.23
CA THR A 126 -10.65 -5.05 17.27
C THR A 126 -10.52 -4.19 18.53
N VAL A 127 -10.18 -2.90 18.38
CA VAL A 127 -10.11 -1.96 19.50
C VAL A 127 -11.48 -1.79 20.16
N ALA A 128 -12.54 -1.66 19.38
CA ALA A 128 -13.90 -1.61 19.92
C ALA A 128 -14.24 -2.89 20.69
N SER A 129 -13.88 -4.06 20.16
CA SER A 129 -14.07 -5.35 20.86
C SER A 129 -13.34 -5.38 22.20
N LEU A 130 -12.08 -4.92 22.27
CA LEU A 130 -11.30 -4.87 23.51
C LEU A 130 -11.91 -3.91 24.54
N ILE A 131 -12.36 -2.73 24.12
CA ILE A 131 -13.04 -1.77 24.99
C ILE A 131 -14.30 -2.39 25.57
N MET A 132 -15.12 -3.00 24.70
CA MET A 132 -16.37 -3.63 25.08
C MET A 132 -16.14 -4.82 26.03
N THR A 133 -15.13 -5.66 25.79
CA THR A 133 -14.73 -6.73 26.73
C THR A 133 -14.33 -6.17 28.09
N THR A 134 -13.62 -5.03 28.12
CA THR A 134 -13.22 -4.38 29.38
C THR A 134 -14.45 -3.86 30.14
N LEU A 135 -15.42 -3.25 29.44
CA LEU A 135 -16.67 -2.79 30.03
C LEU A 135 -17.51 -3.94 30.59
N LEU A 136 -17.58 -5.08 29.89
CA LEU A 136 -18.25 -6.28 30.38
C LEU A 136 -17.62 -6.81 31.67
N VAL A 137 -16.29 -6.84 31.74
CA VAL A 137 -15.58 -7.27 32.96
C VAL A 137 -15.84 -6.30 34.12
N ALA A 138 -16.03 -5.01 33.83
CA ALA A 138 -16.30 -3.98 34.85
C ALA A 138 -17.77 -3.97 35.33
N ASP A 139 -18.75 -4.21 34.45
CA ASP A 139 -20.18 -4.29 34.79
C ASP A 139 -20.87 -5.42 34.01
N PRO A 140 -20.80 -6.67 34.53
CA PRO A 140 -21.34 -7.85 33.84
C PRO A 140 -22.87 -7.88 33.70
N LEU A 141 -23.60 -7.13 34.55
CA LEU A 141 -25.05 -7.23 34.65
C LEU A 141 -25.80 -6.23 33.74
N ARG A 142 -25.11 -5.19 33.26
CA ARG A 142 -25.69 -4.16 32.38
C ARG A 142 -25.14 -4.16 30.96
N SER A 143 -24.12 -4.97 30.69
CA SER A 143 -23.38 -4.96 29.42
C SER A 143 -23.76 -6.16 28.57
N GLU A 144 -24.69 -5.99 27.63
CA GLU A 144 -24.88 -6.96 26.55
C GLU A 144 -23.91 -6.65 25.41
N LEU A 145 -23.01 -7.59 25.13
CA LEU A 145 -22.06 -7.44 24.03
C LEU A 145 -22.69 -7.91 22.71
N PRO A 146 -22.72 -7.08 21.64
CA PRO A 146 -23.03 -7.56 20.31
C PRO A 146 -21.79 -8.29 19.74
N VAL A 147 -21.38 -9.38 20.41
CA VAL A 147 -20.17 -10.16 20.12
C VAL A 147 -20.12 -10.56 18.64
N ASN A 148 -21.26 -11.00 18.11
CA ASN A 148 -21.37 -11.42 16.71
C ASN A 148 -21.16 -10.24 15.74
N ALA A 149 -21.64 -9.04 16.07
CA ALA A 149 -21.53 -7.87 15.20
C ALA A 149 -20.09 -7.36 15.07
N LEU A 150 -19.25 -7.58 16.10
CA LEU A 150 -17.85 -7.15 16.09
C LEU A 150 -16.90 -8.27 15.65
N LEU A 151 -17.13 -9.51 16.09
CA LEU A 151 -16.25 -10.64 15.78
C LEU A 151 -16.44 -11.17 14.36
N LEU A 152 -17.68 -11.35 13.88
CA LEU A 152 -17.91 -11.99 12.58
C LEU A 152 -17.28 -11.20 11.42
N PRO A 153 -17.40 -9.86 11.33
CA PRO A 153 -16.73 -9.10 10.28
C PRO A 153 -15.20 -9.17 10.40
N THR A 154 -14.67 -9.13 11.62
CA THR A 154 -13.21 -9.18 11.85
C THR A 154 -12.62 -10.52 11.42
N ILE A 155 -13.26 -11.63 11.83
CA ILE A 155 -12.88 -12.98 11.41
C ILE A 155 -13.08 -13.15 9.90
N GLY A 156 -14.19 -12.64 9.36
CA GLY A 156 -14.48 -12.70 7.93
C GLY A 156 -13.43 -12.01 7.07
N LEU A 157 -13.04 -10.78 7.41
CA LEU A 157 -11.97 -10.03 6.73
C LEU A 157 -10.62 -10.74 6.83
N PHE A 158 -10.30 -11.30 8.00
CA PHE A 158 -9.07 -12.07 8.21
C PHE A 158 -9.03 -13.35 7.34
N CYS A 159 -10.09 -14.16 7.39
CA CYS A 159 -10.20 -15.38 6.59
C CYS A 159 -10.17 -15.09 5.10
N PHE A 160 -10.89 -14.06 4.65
CA PHE A 160 -10.88 -13.62 3.26
C PHE A 160 -9.47 -13.19 2.81
N LYS A 161 -8.75 -12.42 3.64
CA LYS A 161 -7.38 -11.99 3.36
C LYS A 161 -6.41 -13.16 3.21
N ILE A 162 -6.49 -14.15 4.11
CA ILE A 162 -5.66 -15.37 4.04
C ILE A 162 -5.98 -16.16 2.77
N PHE A 163 -7.26 -16.50 2.58
CA PHE A 163 -7.69 -17.31 1.45
C PHE A 163 -7.30 -16.66 0.12
N ARG A 164 -7.59 -15.36 -0.03
CA ARG A 164 -7.21 -14.58 -1.21
C ARG A 164 -5.70 -14.60 -1.43
N THR A 165 -4.90 -14.42 -0.38
CA THR A 165 -3.43 -14.39 -0.50
C THR A 165 -2.88 -15.74 -0.96
N LEU A 166 -3.28 -16.83 -0.31
CA LEU A 166 -2.82 -18.18 -0.66
C LEU A 166 -3.27 -18.58 -2.07
N TRP A 167 -4.52 -18.25 -2.44
CA TRP A 167 -5.03 -18.52 -3.77
C TRP A 167 -4.28 -17.75 -4.86
N LEU A 168 -4.07 -16.45 -4.67
CA LEU A 168 -3.35 -15.62 -5.66
C LEU A 168 -1.88 -16.00 -5.78
N TYR A 169 -1.20 -16.34 -4.69
CA TYR A 169 0.19 -16.81 -4.75
C TYR A 169 0.28 -18.11 -5.53
N LYS A 170 -0.58 -19.09 -5.23
CA LYS A 170 -0.62 -20.35 -5.99
C LYS A 170 -0.95 -20.16 -7.47
N ALA A 171 -1.82 -19.20 -7.80
CA ALA A 171 -2.27 -18.98 -9.18
C ALA A 171 -1.34 -18.09 -10.02
N ARG A 172 -0.54 -17.21 -9.40
CA ARG A 172 0.17 -16.14 -10.10
C ARG A 172 1.65 -16.02 -9.77
N VAL A 173 2.15 -16.73 -8.77
CA VAL A 173 3.54 -16.66 -8.31
C VAL A 173 4.13 -18.06 -8.30
N ASN A 174 5.24 -18.26 -9.02
CA ASN A 174 5.98 -19.52 -9.00
C ASN A 174 6.71 -19.64 -7.65
N CYS A 175 6.02 -20.16 -6.65
CA CYS A 175 6.55 -20.34 -5.30
C CYS A 175 6.02 -21.62 -4.66
N SER A 176 6.78 -22.17 -3.71
CA SER A 176 6.37 -23.33 -2.94
C SER A 176 5.25 -22.99 -1.94
N THR A 177 4.56 -24.02 -1.44
CA THR A 177 3.54 -23.84 -0.39
C THR A 177 4.12 -23.18 0.86
N LEU A 178 5.35 -23.54 1.24
CA LEU A 178 6.03 -22.94 2.39
C LEU A 178 6.32 -21.45 2.16
N GLN A 179 6.76 -21.08 0.95
CA GLN A 179 6.96 -19.68 0.57
C GLN A 179 5.63 -18.90 0.56
N SER A 180 4.56 -19.50 0.07
CA SER A 180 3.21 -18.90 0.09
C SER A 180 2.73 -18.66 1.53
N LEU A 181 2.93 -19.62 2.43
CA LEU A 181 2.61 -19.46 3.86
C LEU A 181 3.47 -18.39 4.52
N GLY A 182 4.77 -18.37 4.23
CA GLY A 182 5.70 -17.34 4.73
C GLY A 182 5.33 -15.94 4.24
N ALA A 183 4.91 -15.81 2.98
CA ALA A 183 4.42 -14.56 2.42
C ALA A 183 3.10 -14.11 3.05
N ALA A 184 2.18 -15.05 3.27
CA ALA A 184 0.93 -14.77 3.99
C ALA A 184 1.21 -14.30 5.43
N LEU A 185 2.07 -15.00 6.17
CA LEU A 185 2.47 -14.62 7.53
C LEU A 185 3.12 -13.23 7.55
N SER A 186 4.03 -12.96 6.61
CA SER A 186 4.70 -11.67 6.48
C SER A 186 3.74 -10.53 6.10
N GLY A 187 2.70 -10.82 5.31
CA GLY A 187 1.65 -9.85 4.99
C GLY A 187 0.71 -9.59 6.17
N LEU A 188 0.36 -10.64 6.92
CA LEU A 188 -0.52 -10.55 8.09
C LEU A 188 0.15 -9.81 9.25
N SER A 189 1.45 -10.03 9.49
CA SER A 189 2.20 -9.36 10.56
C SER A 189 2.24 -7.84 10.40
N LEU A 190 2.00 -7.34 9.19
CA LEU A 190 1.93 -5.91 8.89
C LEU A 190 0.54 -5.29 9.04
N THR A 191 -0.50 -6.07 9.34
CA THR A 191 -1.90 -5.59 9.37
C THR A 191 -2.05 -4.37 10.30
N HIS A 192 -1.44 -4.41 11.49
CA HIS A 192 -1.44 -3.27 12.41
C HIS A 192 -0.68 -2.05 11.85
N THR A 193 0.45 -2.27 11.19
CA THR A 193 1.26 -1.20 10.58
C THR A 193 0.51 -0.53 9.42
N VAL A 194 -0.13 -1.32 8.57
CA VAL A 194 -0.99 -0.84 7.46
C VAL A 194 -2.17 -0.05 8.04
N ALA A 195 -2.88 -0.60 9.01
CA ALA A 195 -4.01 0.06 9.64
C ALA A 195 -3.63 1.41 10.26
N LYS A 196 -2.51 1.48 11.00
CA LYS A 196 -1.98 2.76 11.52
C LYS A 196 -1.60 3.72 10.40
N GLY A 197 -0.98 3.23 9.33
CA GLY A 197 -0.65 4.03 8.15
C GLY A 197 -1.88 4.63 7.49
N THR A 198 -2.95 3.84 7.34
CA THR A 198 -4.23 4.29 6.78
C THR A 198 -4.85 5.38 7.66
N LEU A 199 -5.02 5.12 8.96
CA LEU A 199 -5.65 6.09 9.87
C LEU A 199 -4.83 7.38 9.96
N GLN A 200 -3.52 7.28 10.20
CA GLN A 200 -2.68 8.48 10.29
C GLN A 200 -2.64 9.24 8.95
N GLY A 201 -2.55 8.53 7.83
CA GLY A 201 -2.56 9.15 6.51
C GLY A 201 -3.87 9.86 6.18
N LEU A 202 -5.01 9.42 6.73
CA LEU A 202 -6.29 10.10 6.55
C LEU A 202 -6.41 11.36 7.43
N PHE A 203 -5.89 11.33 8.66
CA PHE A 203 -6.11 12.40 9.65
C PHE A 203 -4.94 13.37 9.84
N THR A 204 -3.79 13.16 9.19
CA THR A 204 -2.63 14.07 9.28
C THR A 204 -2.27 14.66 7.92
N SER A 205 -1.40 15.69 7.91
CA SER A 205 -1.12 16.54 6.74
C SER A 205 0.33 16.46 6.24
N GLY A 206 1.15 15.57 6.81
CA GLY A 206 2.54 15.40 6.40
C GLY A 206 3.39 14.72 7.47
N LYS A 207 4.27 13.81 7.04
CA LYS A 207 5.30 13.20 7.89
C LYS A 207 6.63 13.26 7.16
N PRO A 208 7.76 13.37 7.88
CA PRO A 208 9.07 13.33 7.25
C PRO A 208 9.33 11.96 6.61
N PHE A 209 10.11 11.95 5.53
CA PHE A 209 10.51 10.72 4.86
C PHE A 209 11.45 9.91 5.78
N MET A 210 10.95 8.77 6.27
CA MET A 210 11.75 7.83 7.05
C MET A 210 12.52 6.91 6.10
N ARG A 211 13.85 7.06 6.05
CA ARG A 211 14.70 6.17 5.23
C ARG A 211 14.53 4.73 5.70
N THR A 212 14.34 3.82 4.74
CA THR A 212 14.40 2.39 5.02
C THR A 212 15.82 1.94 4.78
N PRO A 213 16.57 1.63 5.85
CA PRO A 213 17.97 1.25 5.71
C PRO A 213 18.06 -0.14 5.08
N LYS A 214 19.13 -0.32 4.32
CA LYS A 214 19.50 -1.56 3.63
C LYS A 214 20.96 -1.81 3.96
N LEU A 215 21.31 -3.06 4.25
CA LEU A 215 22.60 -3.51 4.73
C LEU A 215 23.03 -2.85 6.05
N GLU A 216 22.11 -2.68 7.02
CA GLU A 216 22.39 -2.00 8.31
C GLU A 216 23.58 -2.59 9.08
N LYS A 217 23.83 -3.89 8.92
CA LYS A 217 24.94 -4.59 9.60
C LYS A 217 26.31 -4.29 8.99
N GLN A 218 26.37 -3.69 7.79
CA GLN A 218 27.61 -3.41 7.08
C GLN A 218 28.02 -1.95 7.25
N GLY A 219 29.33 -1.69 7.24
CA GLY A 219 29.84 -0.31 7.31
C GLY A 219 29.36 0.54 6.11
N PRO A 220 29.28 1.88 6.23
CA PRO A 220 28.68 2.76 5.22
C PRO A 220 29.28 2.61 3.82
N PHE A 221 30.59 2.36 3.75
CA PHE A 221 31.31 2.15 2.50
C PHE A 221 30.89 0.85 1.79
N ILE A 222 30.78 -0.25 2.54
CA ILE A 222 30.40 -1.56 2.02
C ILE A 222 28.92 -1.54 1.59
N ALA A 223 28.05 -0.92 2.41
CA ALA A 223 26.65 -0.73 2.06
C ALA A 223 26.48 0.07 0.75
N GLY A 224 27.31 1.12 0.55
CA GLY A 224 27.35 1.88 -0.69
C GLY A 224 27.77 1.05 -1.90
N LEU A 225 28.88 0.31 -1.79
CA LEU A 225 29.37 -0.56 -2.87
C LEU A 225 28.39 -1.69 -3.22
N ALA A 226 27.79 -2.32 -2.21
CA ALA A 226 26.82 -3.39 -2.42
C ALA A 226 25.54 -2.90 -3.09
N THR A 227 25.11 -1.67 -2.79
CA THR A 227 23.98 -1.03 -3.48
C THR A 227 24.29 -0.83 -4.97
N ILE A 228 25.49 -0.32 -5.29
CA ILE A 228 25.94 -0.11 -6.69
C ILE A 228 26.10 -1.45 -7.42
N TRP A 229 26.71 -2.44 -6.79
CA TRP A 229 26.95 -3.76 -7.39
C TRP A 229 25.65 -4.42 -7.85
N GLN A 230 24.57 -4.27 -7.09
CA GLN A 230 23.27 -4.86 -7.44
C GLN A 230 22.50 -4.10 -8.51
N GLU A 231 22.82 -2.83 -8.77
CA GLU A 231 22.30 -2.10 -9.94
C GLU A 231 22.99 -2.52 -11.24
N LEU A 232 24.19 -3.13 -11.14
CA LEU A 232 25.00 -3.59 -12.28
C LEU A 232 24.79 -5.07 -12.65
N CYS A 233 24.13 -5.87 -11.79
CA CYS A 233 23.90 -7.31 -11.97
C CYS A 233 22.44 -7.64 -12.31
#